data_AF-A0A1Y3WUB2-F1
#
_entry.id   AF-A0A1Y3WUB2-F1
#
_cell.length_a   1.000
_cell.length_b   1.000
_cell.length_c   1.000
_cell.angle_alpha   90.00
_cell.angle_beta   90.00
_cell.angle_gamma   90.00
#
_symmetry.space_group_name_H-M   'P 1'
#
loop_
_entity.id
_entity.type
_entity.pdbx_description
1 polymer ?
#
loop_
_entity_poly.entity_id
_entity_poly.type
_entity_poly.pdbx_seq_one_letter_code
_entity_poly.pdbx_strand_id
1 'polypeptide(L)'
;MKKNLFMAFGIIALMSLAACEKDPDMGQLDSDLVVYTDHDNSVDFSKYVTYYLPDSILEAGDIHASYWTDNNALAIVGEVENQMNRLGYQRITDPTQKGNADVGVQLSYVSQTNTVISGGYWGGWWDPFYWGAGWGGWYYPYPVSYSYDTQALILEMVDLTGQDAGNNQRQIPVVWYASASGFQFGSNRVNMQLLLDGVDQAFSQSAYLSTNK
;
A
#
# COMPACT_ATOMS: atom_id res chain seq x y z
N MET A 1 -10.79 66.84 -50.07
CA MET A 1 -11.95 65.94 -50.30
C MET A 1 -11.45 64.67 -50.98
N LYS A 2 -12.08 63.54 -50.64
CA LYS A 2 -11.98 62.18 -51.21
C LYS A 2 -11.00 61.21 -50.53
N LYS A 3 -11.65 60.35 -49.74
CA LYS A 3 -11.24 59.06 -49.17
C LYS A 3 -10.75 58.08 -50.26
N ASN A 4 -9.95 57.09 -49.84
CA ASN A 4 -10.07 55.64 -50.14
C ASN A 4 -8.90 54.94 -49.42
N LEU A 5 -9.07 54.36 -48.23
CA LEU A 5 -9.61 53.03 -47.90
C LEU A 5 -8.96 51.83 -48.63
N PHE A 6 -8.41 50.94 -47.79
CA PHE A 6 -8.10 49.52 -47.97
C PHE A 6 -6.93 49.11 -48.89
N MET A 7 -5.84 48.63 -48.28
CA MET A 7 -5.51 47.20 -48.37
C MET A 7 -4.59 46.77 -47.22
N ALA A 8 -5.07 45.79 -46.46
CA ALA A 8 -4.35 45.09 -45.40
C ALA A 8 -3.37 44.06 -46.00
N PHE A 9 -2.62 43.41 -45.09
CA PHE A 9 -1.72 42.27 -45.27
C PHE A 9 -0.27 42.59 -45.62
N GLY A 10 0.60 42.48 -44.61
CA GLY A 10 2.05 42.58 -44.75
C GLY A 10 2.79 42.18 -43.48
N ILE A 11 2.44 41.01 -42.93
CA ILE A 11 3.31 40.05 -42.23
C ILE A 11 4.37 40.68 -41.29
N ILE A 12 4.01 40.74 -40.01
CA ILE A 12 4.97 40.81 -38.90
C ILE A 12 5.73 39.48 -38.90
N ALA A 13 7.00 39.52 -39.32
CA ALA A 13 7.92 38.40 -39.22
C ALA A 13 9.19 38.85 -38.50
N LEU A 14 9.68 37.94 -37.66
CA LEU A 14 10.99 37.91 -36.99
C LEU A 14 11.09 38.59 -35.62
N MET A 15 10.33 38.05 -34.68
CA MET A 15 10.85 37.80 -33.32
C MET A 15 10.67 36.33 -32.98
N SER A 16 11.34 35.45 -33.71
CA SER A 16 11.61 34.08 -33.26
C SER A 16 12.89 34.13 -32.43
N LEU A 17 12.77 34.54 -31.17
CA LEU A 17 13.71 34.10 -30.16
C LEU A 17 13.56 32.58 -30.11
N ALA A 18 14.50 31.87 -30.72
CA ALA A 18 14.70 30.47 -30.44
C ALA A 18 15.10 30.38 -28.96
N ALA A 19 14.11 30.35 -28.09
CA ALA A 19 14.23 29.60 -26.87
C ALA A 19 14.45 28.16 -27.33
N CYS A 20 15.72 27.74 -27.40
CA CYS A 20 16.02 26.36 -27.05
C CYS A 20 15.63 26.25 -25.57
N GLU A 21 14.33 26.10 -25.33
CA GLU A 21 13.86 25.43 -24.15
C GLU A 21 14.52 24.07 -24.24
N LYS A 22 15.50 23.83 -23.36
CA LYS A 22 16.08 22.53 -23.17
C LYS A 22 14.88 21.60 -23.00
N ASP A 23 14.69 20.66 -23.93
CA ASP A 23 13.65 19.64 -23.79
C ASP A 23 13.74 19.17 -22.33
N PRO A 24 12.64 19.27 -21.56
CA PRO A 24 12.67 18.85 -20.17
C PRO A 24 13.24 17.44 -20.17
N ASP A 25 14.23 17.22 -19.32
CA ASP A 25 14.80 15.91 -19.13
C ASP A 25 13.70 15.01 -18.57
N MET A 26 12.97 14.35 -19.47
CA MET A 26 11.92 13.38 -19.14
C MET A 26 12.51 12.14 -18.46
N GLY A 27 13.82 12.13 -18.15
CA GLY A 27 14.48 11.19 -17.25
C GLY A 27 14.24 11.49 -15.75
N GLN A 28 13.53 12.56 -15.40
CA GLN A 28 13.11 12.89 -14.03
C GLN A 28 11.64 13.31 -13.97
N LEU A 29 10.75 12.54 -14.60
CA LEU A 29 9.42 12.41 -14.00
C LEU A 29 9.65 11.57 -12.74
N ASP A 30 9.84 12.25 -11.60
CA ASP A 30 9.72 11.63 -10.28
C ASP A 30 8.45 10.78 -10.32
N SER A 31 8.61 9.46 -10.32
CA SER A 31 7.49 8.59 -10.05
C SER A 31 7.07 8.94 -8.63
N ASP A 32 5.94 9.64 -8.49
CA ASP A 32 5.33 10.06 -7.24
C ASP A 32 5.01 8.83 -6.37
N LEU A 33 6.04 8.19 -5.79
CA LEU A 33 5.89 7.14 -4.81
C LEU A 33 5.25 7.78 -3.59
N VAL A 34 3.94 7.59 -3.45
CA VAL A 34 3.18 8.11 -2.31
C VAL A 34 3.01 6.97 -1.33
N VAL A 35 3.58 7.14 -0.14
CA VAL A 35 3.46 6.19 0.98
C VAL A 35 2.65 6.82 2.10
N TYR A 36 1.57 6.15 2.47
CA TYR A 36 0.69 6.51 3.57
C TYR A 36 0.74 5.44 4.65
N THR A 37 0.69 5.86 5.92
CA THR A 37 0.55 4.95 7.06
C THR A 37 -0.44 5.50 8.07
N ASP A 38 -1.17 4.59 8.72
CA ASP A 38 -2.04 4.91 9.86
C ASP A 38 -1.97 3.78 10.89
N HIS A 39 -2.42 4.05 12.11
CA HIS A 39 -2.39 3.06 13.19
C HIS A 39 -3.40 3.36 14.30
N ASP A 40 -3.64 2.35 15.12
CA ASP A 40 -4.37 2.49 16.37
C ASP A 40 -3.48 3.13 17.45
N ASN A 41 -3.79 4.38 17.81
CA ASN A 41 -3.08 5.13 18.85
C ASN A 41 -3.24 4.54 20.27
N SER A 42 -4.16 3.58 20.48
CA SER A 42 -4.38 2.91 21.76
C SER A 42 -3.55 1.65 21.96
N VAL A 43 -2.89 1.16 20.90
CA VAL A 43 -2.10 -0.07 20.90
C VAL A 43 -0.67 0.20 21.36
N ASP A 44 -0.19 -0.63 22.29
CA ASP A 44 1.22 -0.67 22.67
C ASP A 44 1.91 -1.82 21.92
N PHE A 45 2.47 -1.50 20.74
CA PHE A 45 3.10 -2.47 19.85
C PHE A 45 4.24 -3.26 20.50
N SER A 46 4.88 -2.72 21.54
CA SER A 46 5.96 -3.40 22.26
C SER A 46 5.51 -4.63 23.06
N LYS A 47 4.20 -4.87 23.18
CA LYS A 47 3.65 -6.07 23.82
C LYS A 47 3.57 -7.28 22.89
N TYR A 48 3.59 -7.06 21.59
CA TYR A 48 3.59 -8.14 20.60
C TYR A 48 5.01 -8.67 20.43
N VAL A 49 5.17 -9.99 20.29
CA VAL A 49 6.47 -10.66 20.16
C VAL A 49 6.56 -11.41 18.84
N THR A 50 5.51 -12.13 18.50
CA THR A 50 5.47 -13.04 17.36
C THR A 50 4.55 -12.52 16.26
N TYR A 51 4.92 -12.80 15.01
CA TYR A 51 4.06 -12.51 13.88
C TYR A 51 4.00 -13.67 12.90
N TYR A 52 2.92 -13.72 12.12
CA TYR A 52 2.83 -14.56 10.94
C TYR A 52 2.63 -13.69 9.69
N LEU A 53 3.38 -14.02 8.64
CA LEU A 53 3.36 -13.34 7.34
C LEU A 53 3.20 -14.40 6.25
N PRO A 54 2.13 -14.38 5.43
CA PRO A 54 1.97 -15.30 4.31
C PRO A 54 3.07 -15.11 3.24
N ASP A 55 3.54 -16.20 2.63
CA ASP A 55 4.43 -16.16 1.46
C ASP A 55 3.68 -15.86 0.15
N SER A 56 2.72 -14.94 0.22
CA SER A 56 1.87 -14.55 -0.90
C SER A 56 1.29 -13.15 -0.71
N ILE A 57 0.95 -12.52 -1.82
CA ILE A 57 0.28 -11.21 -1.85
C ILE A 57 -1.09 -11.39 -2.47
N LEU A 58 -2.15 -10.96 -1.79
CA LEU A 58 -3.50 -11.01 -2.34
C LEU A 58 -3.64 -10.05 -3.52
N GLU A 59 -4.06 -10.53 -4.68
CA GLU A 59 -4.36 -9.68 -5.83
C GLU A 59 -5.83 -9.24 -5.76
N ALA A 60 -6.04 -7.96 -5.46
CA ALA A 60 -7.37 -7.37 -5.33
C ALA A 60 -7.89 -6.92 -6.70
N GLY A 61 -9.14 -7.30 -7.03
CA GLY A 61 -9.83 -6.83 -8.24
C GLY A 61 -10.66 -7.88 -8.99
N ASP A 62 -10.53 -9.16 -8.65
CA ASP A 62 -11.26 -10.26 -9.31
C ASP A 62 -12.37 -10.88 -8.44
N ILE A 63 -13.30 -11.59 -9.08
CA ILE A 63 -14.44 -12.30 -8.43
C ILE A 63 -13.97 -13.40 -7.47
N HIS A 64 -12.76 -13.91 -7.69
CA HIS A 64 -12.10 -14.91 -6.85
C HIS A 64 -10.80 -14.33 -6.30
N ALA A 65 -10.47 -14.68 -5.05
CA ALA A 65 -9.18 -14.33 -4.47
C ALA A 65 -8.05 -14.98 -5.29
N SER A 66 -7.20 -14.17 -5.90
CA SER A 66 -5.94 -14.59 -6.53
C SER A 66 -4.77 -14.18 -5.65
N TYR A 67 -3.67 -14.93 -5.72
CA TYR A 67 -2.49 -14.70 -4.89
C TYR A 67 -1.23 -14.70 -5.74
N TRP A 68 -0.51 -13.57 -5.72
CA TRP A 68 0.80 -13.43 -6.34
C TRP A 68 1.87 -14.11 -5.48
N THR A 69 2.61 -15.04 -6.09
CA THR A 69 3.50 -16.00 -5.40
C THR A 69 4.83 -16.26 -6.12
N ASP A 70 5.13 -15.51 -7.19
CA ASP A 70 6.40 -15.69 -7.91
C ASP A 70 7.60 -15.08 -7.14
N ASN A 71 8.79 -15.15 -7.73
CA ASN A 71 10.00 -14.61 -7.11
C ASN A 71 9.94 -13.10 -6.80
N ASN A 72 9.17 -12.31 -7.55
CA ASN A 72 8.98 -10.89 -7.25
C ASN A 72 8.10 -10.73 -6.01
N ALA A 73 7.00 -11.48 -5.92
CA ALA A 73 6.16 -11.47 -4.71
C ALA A 73 6.97 -11.88 -3.47
N LEU A 74 7.78 -12.94 -3.58
CA LEU A 74 8.65 -13.40 -2.50
C LEU A 74 9.73 -12.37 -2.13
N ALA A 75 10.20 -11.56 -3.07
CA ALA A 75 11.12 -10.47 -2.76
C ALA A 75 10.45 -9.35 -1.93
N ILE A 76 9.20 -9.00 -2.23
CA ILE A 76 8.43 -8.02 -1.43
C ILE A 76 8.15 -8.58 -0.03
N VAL A 77 7.68 -9.83 0.05
CA VAL A 77 7.43 -10.51 1.33
C VAL A 77 8.71 -10.60 2.16
N GLY A 78 9.83 -10.95 1.52
CA GLY A 78 11.14 -10.98 2.17
C GLY A 78 11.58 -9.63 2.72
N GLU A 79 11.25 -8.53 2.03
CA GLU A 79 11.54 -7.19 2.55
C GLU A 79 10.67 -6.84 3.76
N VAL A 80 9.38 -7.19 3.75
CA VAL A 80 8.53 -7.03 4.95
C VAL A 80 9.07 -7.85 6.11
N GLU A 81 9.52 -9.08 5.88
CA GLU A 81 10.19 -9.90 6.91
C GLU A 81 11.45 -9.22 7.44
N ASN A 82 12.30 -8.67 6.58
CA ASN A 82 13.49 -7.93 7.00
C ASN A 82 13.12 -6.76 7.93
N GLN A 83 12.10 -5.97 7.57
CA GLN A 83 11.67 -4.83 8.38
C GLN A 83 11.07 -5.27 9.73
N MET A 84 10.24 -6.31 9.76
CA MET A 84 9.69 -6.87 11.00
C MET A 84 10.79 -7.40 11.93
N ASN A 85 11.80 -8.09 11.37
CA ASN A 85 12.96 -8.56 12.13
C ASN A 85 13.76 -7.38 12.72
N ARG A 86 13.95 -6.29 11.98
CA ARG A 86 14.64 -5.07 12.46
C ARG A 86 13.87 -4.39 13.60
N LEU A 87 12.53 -4.46 13.57
CA LEU A 87 11.68 -3.92 14.62
C LEU A 87 11.67 -4.76 15.91
N GLY A 88 12.15 -6.01 15.85
CA GLY A 88 12.29 -6.91 17.00
C GLY A 88 11.24 -8.03 17.09
N TYR A 89 10.43 -8.23 16.04
CA TYR A 89 9.44 -9.29 15.98
C TYR A 89 10.05 -10.64 15.56
N GLN A 90 9.42 -11.74 15.97
CA GLN A 90 9.82 -13.10 15.62
C GLN A 90 8.80 -13.77 14.70
N ARG A 91 9.23 -14.19 13.52
CA ARG A 91 8.35 -14.84 12.53
C ARG A 91 8.01 -16.26 12.94
N ILE A 92 6.73 -16.60 12.95
CA ILE A 92 6.23 -17.98 12.91
C ILE A 92 6.17 -18.40 11.45
N THR A 93 6.95 -19.41 11.08
CA THR A 93 7.04 -19.90 9.70
C THR A 93 6.19 -21.14 9.44
N ASP A 94 5.75 -21.86 10.48
CA ASP A 94 4.87 -23.02 10.33
C ASP A 94 3.40 -22.55 10.18
N PRO A 95 2.75 -22.78 9.02
CA PRO A 95 1.36 -22.36 8.79
C PRO A 95 0.36 -22.97 9.79
N THR A 96 0.67 -24.14 10.37
CA THR A 96 -0.18 -24.77 11.38
C THR A 96 -0.14 -24.05 12.73
N GLN A 97 0.89 -23.23 12.95
CA GLN A 97 1.10 -22.43 14.16
C GLN A 97 0.65 -20.97 13.98
N LYS A 98 0.10 -20.60 12.81
CA LYS A 98 -0.34 -19.23 12.51
C LYS A 98 -1.26 -18.63 13.58
N GLY A 99 -2.17 -19.42 14.13
CA GLY A 99 -3.10 -18.95 15.18
C GLY A 99 -2.42 -18.59 16.51
N ASN A 100 -1.15 -18.96 16.70
CA ASN A 100 -0.37 -18.64 17.90
C ASN A 100 0.42 -17.33 17.76
N ALA A 101 0.39 -16.67 16.60
CA ALA A 101 1.03 -15.38 16.42
C ALA A 101 0.29 -14.28 17.18
N ASP A 102 1.02 -13.33 17.75
CA ASP A 102 0.40 -12.15 18.38
C ASP A 102 -0.24 -11.25 17.31
N VAL A 103 0.44 -11.07 16.18
CA VAL A 103 -0.03 -10.29 15.05
C VAL A 103 0.08 -11.03 13.72
N GLY A 104 -0.87 -10.77 12.82
CA GLY A 104 -0.77 -11.14 11.41
C GLY A 104 -0.27 -9.96 10.60
N VAL A 105 0.58 -10.19 9.61
CA VAL A 105 0.94 -9.18 8.60
C VAL A 105 0.49 -9.70 7.24
N GLN A 106 -0.33 -8.92 6.53
CA GLN A 106 -0.86 -9.30 5.22
C GLN A 106 -0.59 -8.24 4.17
N LEU A 107 -0.37 -8.69 2.94
CA LEU A 107 -0.13 -7.83 1.79
C LEU A 107 -1.27 -7.99 0.78
N SER A 108 -1.69 -6.89 0.19
CA SER A 108 -2.62 -6.87 -0.94
C SER A 108 -2.08 -5.98 -2.05
N TYR A 109 -2.20 -6.40 -3.30
CA TYR A 109 -1.83 -5.64 -4.48
C TYR A 109 -3.09 -5.30 -5.28
N VAL A 110 -3.32 -4.02 -5.50
CA VAL A 110 -4.45 -3.51 -6.27
C VAL A 110 -3.94 -3.09 -7.65
N SER A 111 -4.34 -3.83 -8.68
CA SER A 111 -3.84 -3.62 -10.06
C SER A 111 -4.64 -2.62 -10.88
N GLN A 112 -5.86 -2.28 -10.43
CA GLN A 112 -6.79 -1.35 -11.09
C GLN A 112 -7.14 -0.18 -10.17
N THR A 113 -7.66 0.91 -10.72
CA THR A 113 -8.17 2.03 -9.92
C THR A 113 -9.23 1.53 -8.95
N ASN A 114 -8.94 1.64 -7.66
CA ASN A 114 -9.85 1.24 -6.59
C ASN A 114 -10.01 2.41 -5.63
N THR A 115 -11.25 2.76 -5.32
CA THR A 115 -11.56 3.83 -4.37
C THR A 115 -12.37 3.21 -3.23
N VAL A 116 -11.74 3.14 -2.06
CA VAL A 116 -12.36 2.71 -0.81
C VAL A 116 -12.57 3.95 0.05
N ILE A 117 -13.73 4.58 -0.05
CA ILE A 117 -14.13 5.66 0.87
C ILE A 117 -15.07 5.03 1.90
N SER A 118 -14.64 4.94 3.16
CA SER A 118 -15.50 4.42 4.22
C SER A 118 -15.62 5.38 5.40
N GLY A 119 -16.80 6.00 5.47
CA GLY A 119 -17.42 6.48 6.72
C GLY A 119 -18.39 5.44 7.31
N GLY A 120 -18.16 4.14 7.09
CA GLY A 120 -19.03 3.00 7.48
C GLY A 120 -18.29 1.65 7.61
N TYR A 121 -19.01 0.52 7.49
CA TYR A 121 -18.45 -0.84 7.62
C TYR A 121 -17.66 -1.24 6.36
N TRP A 122 -16.35 -1.43 6.48
CA TRP A 122 -15.49 -2.00 5.44
C TRP A 122 -15.22 -3.49 5.70
N GLY A 123 -15.32 -4.31 4.65
CA GLY A 123 -15.21 -5.77 4.73
C GLY A 123 -13.77 -6.32 4.69
N GLY A 124 -12.76 -5.45 4.65
CA GLY A 124 -11.36 -5.83 4.52
C GLY A 124 -10.98 -6.38 3.14
N TRP A 125 -9.68 -6.57 2.92
CA TRP A 125 -9.14 -7.18 1.70
C TRP A 125 -9.16 -8.71 1.77
N TRP A 126 -8.72 -9.24 2.91
CA TRP A 126 -8.62 -10.68 3.16
C TRP A 126 -9.91 -11.23 3.79
N ASP A 127 -10.15 -12.52 3.60
CA ASP A 127 -11.16 -13.23 4.38
C ASP A 127 -10.69 -13.37 5.84
N PRO A 128 -11.43 -12.86 6.85
CA PRO A 128 -11.08 -13.04 8.26
C PRO A 128 -10.85 -14.49 8.67
N PHE A 129 -11.56 -15.45 8.05
CA PHE A 129 -11.40 -16.87 8.35
C PHE A 129 -10.02 -17.41 7.98
N TYR A 130 -9.26 -16.71 7.14
CA TYR A 130 -7.86 -17.02 6.90
C TYR A 130 -7.08 -17.04 8.22
N TRP A 131 -7.29 -16.05 9.10
CA TRP A 131 -6.60 -15.92 10.38
C TRP A 131 -7.14 -16.85 11.48
N GLY A 132 -8.25 -17.53 11.19
CA GLY A 132 -8.78 -18.66 11.95
C GLY A 132 -10.29 -18.57 12.16
N ALA A 133 -10.89 -19.71 12.50
CA ALA A 133 -12.35 -19.90 12.49
C ALA A 133 -13.13 -19.05 13.51
N GLY A 134 -12.45 -18.46 14.52
CA GLY A 134 -13.07 -17.61 15.53
C GLY A 134 -13.39 -16.19 15.07
N TRP A 135 -12.88 -15.78 13.90
CA TRP A 135 -13.03 -14.42 13.38
C TRP A 135 -14.25 -14.29 12.48
N GLY A 136 -15.07 -13.27 12.73
CA GLY A 136 -16.32 -13.01 11.99
C GLY A 136 -16.31 -11.74 11.13
N GLY A 137 -15.23 -10.96 11.16
CA GLY A 137 -15.14 -9.70 10.41
C GLY A 137 -13.88 -8.91 10.71
N TRP A 138 -13.83 -7.69 10.20
CA TRP A 138 -12.73 -6.74 10.42
C TRP A 138 -13.19 -5.57 11.30
N TYR A 139 -12.24 -5.00 12.05
CA TYR A 139 -12.42 -3.80 12.83
C TYR A 139 -11.29 -2.81 12.53
N TYR A 140 -11.64 -1.62 12.07
CA TYR A 140 -10.69 -0.54 11.80
C TYR A 140 -10.90 0.55 12.85
N PRO A 141 -9.95 0.73 13.80
CA PRO A 141 -10.05 1.72 14.88
C PRO A 141 -9.82 3.17 14.40
N TYR A 142 -9.51 3.37 13.12
CA TYR A 142 -9.31 4.64 12.46
C TYR A 142 -10.18 4.75 11.19
N PRO A 143 -10.51 5.97 10.71
CA PRO A 143 -11.25 6.16 9.48
C PRO A 143 -10.51 5.54 8.28
N VAL A 144 -11.22 4.71 7.50
CA VAL A 144 -10.69 4.08 6.30
C VAL A 144 -11.12 4.91 5.09
N SER A 145 -10.23 5.74 4.55
CA SER A 145 -10.49 6.48 3.32
C SER A 145 -9.27 6.47 2.43
N TYR A 146 -9.31 5.64 1.39
CA TYR A 146 -8.23 5.50 0.42
C TYR A 146 -8.78 5.61 -1.00
N SER A 147 -8.06 6.33 -1.86
CA SER A 147 -8.31 6.35 -3.29
C SER A 147 -6.99 6.10 -4.01
N TYR A 148 -6.96 5.07 -4.84
CA TYR A 148 -5.79 4.68 -5.60
C TYR A 148 -6.03 4.96 -7.07
N ASP A 149 -5.44 6.04 -7.56
CA ASP A 149 -5.47 6.38 -8.98
C ASP A 149 -4.51 5.50 -9.80
N THR A 150 -3.54 4.87 -9.13
CA THR A 150 -2.55 3.95 -9.73
C THR A 150 -2.50 2.62 -8.97
N GLN A 151 -1.71 1.67 -9.49
CA GLN A 151 -1.45 0.41 -8.82
C GLN A 151 -0.89 0.64 -7.40
N ALA A 152 -1.43 -0.09 -6.42
CA ALA A 152 -1.11 0.12 -5.01
C ALA A 152 -0.75 -1.19 -4.29
N LEU A 153 0.25 -1.12 -3.42
CA LEU A 153 0.64 -2.17 -2.49
C LEU A 153 0.13 -1.74 -1.11
N ILE A 154 -0.63 -2.62 -0.48
CA ILE A 154 -1.25 -2.41 0.81
C ILE A 154 -0.65 -3.40 1.79
N LEU A 155 -0.27 -2.91 2.97
CA LEU A 155 0.22 -3.71 4.08
C LEU A 155 -0.68 -3.46 5.28
N GLU A 156 -1.09 -4.53 5.95
CA GLU A 156 -1.92 -4.45 7.16
C GLU A 156 -1.30 -5.33 8.24
N MET A 157 -1.20 -4.79 9.45
CA MET A 157 -0.91 -5.55 10.66
C MET A 157 -2.19 -5.69 11.48
N VAL A 158 -2.46 -6.91 11.91
CA VAL A 158 -3.74 -7.30 12.53
C VAL A 158 -3.50 -7.95 13.88
N ASP A 159 -4.27 -7.62 14.90
CA ASP A 159 -4.14 -8.19 16.24
C ASP A 159 -4.87 -9.55 16.34
N LEU A 160 -4.12 -10.61 16.60
CA LEU A 160 -4.63 -11.98 16.69
C LEU A 160 -4.81 -12.48 18.13
N THR A 161 -4.38 -11.71 19.14
CA THR A 161 -4.43 -12.10 20.55
C THR A 161 -5.86 -12.28 21.09
N GLY A 162 -6.85 -11.80 20.35
CA GLY A 162 -8.27 -11.93 20.66
C GLY A 162 -8.93 -13.26 20.24
N GLN A 163 -8.22 -14.24 19.69
CA GLN A 163 -8.86 -15.42 19.11
C GLN A 163 -9.56 -16.36 20.13
N ASP A 164 -9.14 -16.36 21.40
CA ASP A 164 -9.54 -17.35 22.41
C ASP A 164 -10.87 -17.09 23.15
N ALA A 165 -11.59 -16.01 22.86
CA ALA A 165 -12.92 -15.80 23.45
C ALA A 165 -13.95 -16.58 22.62
N GLY A 166 -14.61 -17.59 23.20
CA GLY A 166 -15.57 -18.52 22.56
C GLY A 166 -16.84 -17.90 21.94
N ASN A 167 -16.70 -16.82 21.18
CA ASN A 167 -17.71 -16.10 20.43
C ASN A 167 -17.23 -15.96 18.98
N ASN A 168 -17.83 -16.72 18.07
CA ASN A 168 -17.46 -16.81 16.64
C ASN A 168 -17.88 -15.57 15.81
N GLN A 169 -17.93 -14.39 16.44
CA GLN A 169 -18.32 -13.12 15.81
C GLN A 169 -17.33 -11.99 16.12
N ARG A 170 -16.14 -12.33 16.66
CA ARG A 170 -15.15 -11.31 16.96
C ARG A 170 -14.58 -10.71 15.67
N GLN A 171 -14.42 -9.40 15.66
CA GLN A 171 -13.77 -8.71 14.56
C GLN A 171 -12.26 -8.67 14.80
N ILE A 172 -11.47 -8.86 13.76
CA ILE A 172 -10.01 -8.72 13.80
C ILE A 172 -9.68 -7.22 13.75
N PRO A 173 -9.02 -6.66 14.78
CA PRO A 173 -8.53 -5.29 14.73
C PRO A 173 -7.38 -5.16 13.73
N VAL A 174 -7.48 -4.23 12.79
CA VAL A 174 -6.34 -3.77 11.99
C VAL A 174 -5.65 -2.66 12.78
N VAL A 175 -4.48 -2.96 13.32
CA VAL A 175 -3.76 -2.09 14.27
C VAL A 175 -2.76 -1.17 13.58
N TRP A 176 -2.28 -1.55 12.40
CA TRP A 176 -1.45 -0.70 11.55
C TRP A 176 -1.78 -0.94 10.08
N TYR A 177 -1.71 0.14 9.32
CA TYR A 177 -1.99 0.18 7.90
C TYR A 177 -0.88 0.93 7.18
N ALA A 178 -0.50 0.43 6.01
CA ALA A 178 0.25 1.19 5.03
C ALA A 178 -0.29 0.98 3.62
N SER A 179 -0.14 1.99 2.79
CA SER A 179 -0.22 1.85 1.36
C SER A 179 0.90 2.61 0.67
N ALA A 180 1.42 2.01 -0.39
CA ALA A 180 2.33 2.65 -1.31
C ALA A 180 1.72 2.55 -2.71
N SER A 181 1.81 3.62 -3.50
CA SER A 181 1.29 3.68 -4.86
C SER A 181 2.23 4.49 -5.76
N GLY A 182 2.01 4.45 -7.08
CA GLY A 182 2.89 5.14 -8.03
C GLY A 182 3.99 4.26 -8.64
N PHE A 183 3.88 2.93 -8.55
CA PHE A 183 4.92 1.99 -9.05
C PHE A 183 4.99 1.84 -10.58
N GLN A 184 4.20 2.59 -11.34
CA GLN A 184 4.13 2.44 -12.78
C GLN A 184 5.38 3.02 -13.45
N PHE A 185 6.04 2.19 -14.27
CA PHE A 185 7.12 2.59 -15.16
C PHE A 185 6.69 2.37 -16.62
N GLY A 186 6.58 3.46 -17.39
CA GLY A 186 6.21 3.41 -18.81
C GLY A 186 4.88 2.67 -19.07
N SER A 187 4.81 1.93 -20.19
CA SER A 187 3.59 1.25 -20.70
C SER A 187 3.14 0.05 -19.84
N ASN A 188 2.66 0.29 -18.62
CA ASN A 188 2.04 -0.69 -17.72
C ASN A 188 3.01 -1.73 -17.10
N ARG A 189 4.28 -1.40 -16.91
CA ARG A 189 5.21 -2.27 -16.17
C ARG A 189 5.33 -1.80 -14.72
N VAL A 190 5.31 -2.76 -13.79
CA VAL A 190 5.52 -2.51 -12.37
C VAL A 190 7.02 -2.41 -12.10
N ASN A 191 7.46 -1.35 -11.44
CA ASN A 191 8.85 -1.21 -11.01
C ASN A 191 9.04 -1.88 -9.65
N MET A 192 9.71 -3.03 -9.66
CA MET A 192 9.99 -3.82 -8.47
C MET A 192 10.80 -3.04 -7.42
N GLN A 193 11.72 -2.18 -7.85
CA GLN A 193 12.50 -1.37 -6.91
C GLN A 193 11.60 -0.39 -6.15
N LEU A 194 10.67 0.28 -6.85
CA LEU A 194 9.72 1.19 -6.18
C LEU A 194 8.79 0.48 -5.20
N LEU A 195 8.45 -0.79 -5.46
CA LEU A 195 7.68 -1.61 -4.50
C LEU A 195 8.48 -1.87 -3.23
N LEU A 196 9.75 -2.24 -3.35
CA LEU A 196 10.65 -2.45 -2.22
C LEU A 196 10.89 -1.13 -1.45
N ASP A 197 11.16 -0.04 -2.15
CA ASP A 197 11.32 1.29 -1.55
C ASP A 197 10.04 1.74 -0.83
N GLY A 198 8.86 1.39 -1.36
CA GLY A 198 7.57 1.64 -0.72
C GLY A 198 7.40 0.89 0.60
N VAL A 199 7.86 -0.36 0.67
CA VAL A 199 7.91 -1.14 1.93
C VAL A 199 8.87 -0.47 2.92
N ASP A 200 10.10 -0.16 2.50
CA ASP A 200 11.09 0.51 3.34
C ASP A 200 10.57 1.82 3.93
N GLN A 201 9.98 2.67 3.09
CA GLN A 201 9.42 3.95 3.49
C GLN A 201 8.27 3.78 4.49
N ALA A 202 7.37 2.81 4.27
CA ALA A 202 6.24 2.53 5.16
C ALA A 202 6.70 2.14 6.58
N PHE A 203 7.74 1.32 6.69
CA PHE A 203 8.32 0.97 7.98
C PHE A 203 9.13 2.10 8.60
N SER A 204 9.88 2.86 7.80
CA SER A 204 10.66 4.02 8.27
C SER A 204 9.77 5.11 8.89
N GLN A 205 8.58 5.35 8.35
CA GLN A 205 7.62 6.31 8.91
C GLN A 205 6.81 5.76 10.09
N SER A 206 6.98 4.48 10.42
CA SER A 206 6.23 3.75 11.46
C SER A 206 7.13 3.29 12.62
N ALA A 207 8.07 4.13 13.06
CA ALA A 207 9.03 3.78 14.11
C ALA A 207 8.39 3.34 15.45
N TYR A 208 7.14 3.73 15.70
CA TYR A 208 6.34 3.32 16.87
C TYR A 208 6.00 1.83 16.91
N LEU A 209 6.18 1.10 15.80
CA LEU A 209 6.02 -0.36 15.75
C LEU A 209 7.15 -1.12 16.46
N SER A 210 8.26 -0.49 16.84
CA SER A 210 9.41 -1.23 17.38
C SER A 210 9.12 -1.84 18.76
N THR A 211 9.54 -3.09 18.93
CA THR A 211 9.48 -3.85 20.20
C THR A 211 10.80 -3.80 20.98
N ASN A 212 11.88 -3.33 20.34
CA ASN A 212 13.20 -3.14 20.95
C ASN A 212 13.20 -1.90 21.86
N LYS A 213 12.71 -2.03 23.10
CA LYS A 213 12.83 -1.01 24.15
C LYS A 213 13.93 -1.35 25.16
#